data_AF-A0A9D4NUG1-F1
#
_entry.id   AF-A0A9D4NUG1-F1
#
_cell.length_a   1.000
_cell.length_b   1.000
_cell.length_c   1.000
_cell.angle_alpha   90.00
_cell.angle_beta   90.00
_cell.angle_gamma   90.00
#
_symmetry.space_group_name_H-M   'P 1'
#
loop_
_entity.id
_entity.type
_entity.pdbx_description
1 polymer ?
#
loop_
_entity_poly.entity_id
_entity_poly.type
_entity_poly.pdbx_seq_one_letter_code
_entity_poly.pdbx_strand_id
1 'polypeptide(L)'
;MSIQSLRSSLITVAITGIIFMLQIQLSITGNVGQKNINQTNICNKKQVDKCAISLVPLTDPELLQRPPKTLADLDHWCRKFKRSEKCVRQYSDQCLVSESRRTLSIVLYSISKTLRRYCGQTKRKQELLNLSHCLGNDLTNVSEVLFELSGDMHAIRSIEPANMRIPLCCCGYQRRKEVMINLLEHKCSTFVEMMETMLQGFTGDLFNYVCGDYNEDSDKCQYIIDKIKPWTKPLEWKSFILPVVQIVESL
;
A
#
# COMPACT_ATOMS: atom_id res chain seq x y z
N MET A 1 -42.99 29.48 53.85
CA MET A 1 -42.49 29.43 52.45
C MET A 1 -43.43 28.53 51.66
N SER A 2 -44.19 29.11 50.74
CA SER A 2 -45.32 28.44 50.06
C SER A 2 -44.87 27.55 48.90
N ILE A 3 -45.50 26.38 48.77
CA ILE A 3 -45.24 25.33 47.75
C ILE A 3 -45.30 25.88 46.31
N GLN A 4 -46.00 27.00 46.08
CA GLN A 4 -46.04 27.71 44.79
C GLN A 4 -44.68 28.31 44.38
N SER A 5 -43.85 28.78 45.32
CA SER A 5 -42.55 29.38 44.98
C SER A 5 -41.54 28.32 44.52
N LEU A 6 -41.59 27.10 45.10
CA LEU A 6 -40.74 25.98 44.69
C LEU A 6 -41.07 25.45 43.29
N ARG A 7 -42.36 25.42 42.92
CA ARG A 7 -42.79 24.98 41.58
C ARG A 7 -42.34 25.95 40.49
N SER A 8 -42.37 27.26 40.76
CA SER A 8 -41.90 28.27 39.81
C SER A 8 -40.39 28.16 39.58
N SER A 9 -39.59 27.99 40.63
CA SER A 9 -38.13 27.83 40.50
C SER A 9 -37.72 26.55 39.75
N LEU A 10 -38.42 25.44 39.96
CA LEU A 10 -38.15 24.18 39.24
C LEU A 10 -38.44 24.28 37.74
N ILE A 11 -39.51 24.98 37.36
CA ILE A 11 -39.86 25.20 35.94
C ILE A 11 -38.83 26.11 35.27
N THR A 12 -38.39 27.19 35.94
CA THR A 12 -37.37 28.09 35.39
C THR A 12 -36.04 27.37 35.16
N VAL A 13 -35.59 26.53 36.11
CA VAL A 13 -34.35 25.76 35.96
C VAL A 13 -34.45 24.76 34.80
N ALA A 14 -35.58 24.06 34.66
CA ALA A 14 -35.79 23.11 33.57
C ALA A 14 -35.78 23.79 32.18
N ILE A 15 -36.43 24.95 32.04
CA ILE A 15 -36.46 25.71 30.79
C ILE A 15 -35.06 26.24 30.45
N THR A 16 -34.32 26.77 31.42
CA THR A 16 -32.94 27.23 31.17
C THR A 16 -32.01 26.08 30.77
N GLY A 17 -32.19 24.87 31.32
CA GLY A 17 -31.42 23.69 30.94
C GLY A 17 -31.69 23.23 29.49
N ILE A 18 -32.95 23.25 29.06
CA ILE A 18 -33.34 22.89 27.69
C ILE A 18 -32.79 23.91 26.68
N ILE A 19 -32.86 25.21 26.98
CA ILE A 19 -32.31 26.27 26.13
C ILE A 19 -30.79 26.09 26.00
N PHE A 20 -30.08 25.81 27.10
CA PHE A 20 -28.63 25.59 27.06
C PHE A 20 -28.25 24.35 26.22
N MET A 21 -29.02 23.27 26.33
CA MET A 21 -28.83 22.05 25.51
C MET A 21 -29.07 22.31 24.01
N LEU A 22 -30.07 23.14 23.65
CA LEU A 22 -30.33 23.51 22.26
C LEU A 22 -29.23 24.42 21.67
N GLN A 23 -28.65 25.33 22.47
CA GLN A 23 -27.52 26.16 22.05
C GLN A 23 -26.23 25.34 21.83
N ILE A 24 -26.02 24.29 22.62
CA ILE A 24 -24.89 23.34 22.42
C ILE A 24 -25.05 22.57 21.10
N GLN A 25 -26.27 22.12 20.76
CA GLN A 25 -26.49 21.40 19.50
C GLN A 25 -26.29 22.29 18.25
N LEU A 26 -26.66 23.57 18.33
CA LEU A 26 -26.44 24.54 17.24
C LEU A 26 -24.98 24.94 17.05
N SER A 27 -24.13 24.76 18.06
CA SER A 27 -22.69 25.06 17.98
C SER A 27 -21.88 23.93 17.31
N ILE A 28 -22.44 22.73 17.14
CA ILE A 28 -21.73 21.56 16.58
C ILE A 28 -21.85 21.50 15.03
N THR A 29 -22.79 22.22 14.41
CA THR A 29 -22.97 22.22 12.94
C THR A 29 -22.14 23.27 12.19
N GLY A 30 -21.33 24.07 12.89
CA GLY A 30 -20.49 25.11 12.30
C GLY A 30 -19.13 24.66 11.78
N ASN A 31 -19.02 23.60 10.96
CA ASN A 31 -17.76 23.26 10.27
C ASN A 31 -17.89 22.40 8.99
N VAL A 32 -18.89 22.68 8.15
CA VAL A 32 -19.16 21.92 6.90
C VAL A 32 -18.29 22.38 5.71
N GLY A 33 -17.45 23.41 5.87
CA GLY A 33 -16.66 23.99 4.75
C GLY A 33 -15.28 23.37 4.45
N GLN A 34 -14.61 22.73 5.43
CA GLN A 34 -13.23 22.21 5.26
C GLN A 34 -13.14 20.69 5.01
N LYS A 35 -14.21 19.94 5.25
CA LYS A 35 -14.21 18.47 5.05
C LYS A 35 -14.13 18.07 3.58
N ASN A 36 -14.72 18.84 2.67
CA ASN A 36 -14.85 18.43 1.27
C ASN A 36 -13.52 18.46 0.49
N ILE A 37 -12.68 19.50 0.61
CA ILE A 37 -11.44 19.60 -0.20
C ILE A 37 -10.39 18.57 0.24
N ASN A 38 -10.22 18.38 1.56
CA ASN A 38 -9.25 17.41 2.09
C ASN A 38 -9.68 15.96 1.81
N GLN A 39 -10.98 15.66 1.89
CA GLN A 39 -11.49 14.31 1.62
C GLN A 39 -11.48 13.96 0.12
N THR A 40 -11.77 14.93 -0.77
CA THR A 40 -11.62 14.75 -2.23
C THR A 40 -10.17 14.46 -2.63
N ASN A 41 -9.20 15.03 -1.92
CA ASN A 41 -7.78 14.75 -2.19
C ASN A 41 -7.39 13.34 -1.70
N ILE A 42 -7.76 12.95 -0.47
CA ILE A 42 -7.38 11.66 0.13
C ILE A 42 -7.89 10.46 -0.69
N CYS A 43 -9.09 10.55 -1.28
CA CYS A 43 -9.65 9.47 -2.10
C CYS A 43 -9.26 9.53 -3.59
N ASN A 44 -8.36 10.44 -3.98
CA ASN A 44 -7.90 10.54 -5.36
C ASN A 44 -6.91 9.41 -5.70
N LYS A 45 -7.38 8.39 -6.42
CA LYS A 45 -6.58 7.22 -6.81
C LYS A 45 -5.27 7.59 -7.54
N LYS A 46 -5.25 8.64 -8.39
CA LYS A 46 -4.02 9.08 -9.06
C LYS A 46 -2.99 9.66 -8.07
N GLN A 47 -3.43 10.33 -7.02
CA GLN A 47 -2.52 10.81 -5.97
C GLN A 47 -2.00 9.64 -5.14
N VAL A 48 -2.87 8.70 -4.79
CA VAL A 48 -2.52 7.50 -4.02
C VAL A 48 -1.53 6.63 -4.79
N ASP A 49 -1.70 6.46 -6.10
CA ASP A 49 -0.74 5.75 -6.95
C ASP A 49 0.66 6.39 -6.86
N LYS A 50 0.75 7.73 -6.96
CA LYS A 50 2.02 8.45 -6.79
C LYS A 50 2.66 8.21 -5.43
N CYS A 51 1.87 8.14 -4.36
CA CYS A 51 2.37 7.77 -3.04
C CYS A 51 2.85 6.31 -3.01
N ALA A 52 2.06 5.40 -3.57
CA ALA A 52 2.31 3.96 -3.59
C ALA A 52 3.61 3.58 -4.33
N ILE A 53 3.97 4.31 -5.39
CA ILE A 53 5.23 4.13 -6.11
C ILE A 53 6.46 4.28 -5.20
N SER A 54 6.42 5.16 -4.20
CA SER A 54 7.53 5.37 -3.25
C SER A 54 7.54 4.38 -2.09
N LEU A 55 6.58 3.44 -2.02
CA LEU A 55 6.56 2.39 -1.00
C LEU A 55 7.53 1.26 -1.32
N VAL A 56 7.98 1.14 -2.57
CA VAL A 56 9.01 0.19 -2.99
C VAL A 56 10.16 1.00 -3.58
N PRO A 57 11.40 0.93 -3.04
CA PRO A 57 12.50 1.79 -3.52
C PRO A 57 12.78 1.61 -5.02
N LEU A 58 12.64 0.38 -5.50
CA LEU A 58 12.86 -0.01 -6.90
C LEU A 58 11.79 0.49 -7.88
N THR A 59 10.72 1.13 -7.42
CA THR A 59 9.75 1.81 -8.30
C THR A 59 9.83 3.33 -8.22
N ASP A 60 10.59 3.89 -7.28
CA ASP A 60 10.65 5.34 -7.07
C ASP A 60 11.47 6.03 -8.19
N PRO A 61 10.85 6.91 -9.02
CA PRO A 61 11.53 7.51 -10.17
C PRO A 61 12.76 8.33 -9.79
N GLU A 62 12.78 8.94 -8.60
CA GLU A 62 13.92 9.73 -8.12
C GLU A 62 15.12 8.82 -7.85
N LEU A 63 14.88 7.65 -7.26
CA LEU A 63 15.93 6.66 -7.01
C LEU A 63 16.40 5.97 -8.30
N LEU A 64 15.49 5.72 -9.25
CA LEU A 64 15.88 5.12 -10.52
C LEU A 64 16.74 6.07 -11.37
N GLN A 65 16.41 7.36 -11.38
CA GLN A 65 17.20 8.37 -12.10
C GLN A 65 18.52 8.69 -11.39
N ARG A 66 18.50 8.70 -10.06
CA ARG A 66 19.68 8.97 -9.23
C ARG A 66 19.79 7.89 -8.14
N PRO A 67 20.38 6.73 -8.48
CA PRO A 67 20.60 5.67 -7.50
C PRO A 67 21.36 6.19 -6.27
N PRO A 68 20.99 5.73 -5.06
CA PRO A 68 21.63 6.18 -3.84
C PRO A 68 23.13 5.85 -3.88
N LYS A 69 23.97 6.82 -3.52
CA LYS A 69 25.43 6.68 -3.45
C LYS A 69 25.95 6.73 -2.01
N THR A 70 25.12 7.22 -1.10
CA THR A 70 25.45 7.42 0.30
C THR A 70 24.31 6.98 1.21
N LEU A 71 24.63 6.76 2.48
CA LEU A 71 23.61 6.52 3.51
C LEU A 71 22.65 7.71 3.67
N ALA A 72 23.12 8.93 3.40
CA ALA A 72 22.29 10.13 3.44
C ALA A 72 21.21 10.14 2.34
N ASP A 73 21.53 9.61 1.14
CA ASP A 73 20.56 9.42 0.06
C ASP A 73 19.47 8.42 0.49
N LEU A 74 19.86 7.31 1.13
CA LEU A 74 18.91 6.35 1.68
C LEU A 74 18.06 6.94 2.81
N ASP A 75 18.63 7.79 3.67
CA ASP A 75 17.88 8.50 4.70
C ASP A 75 16.85 9.46 4.11
N HIS A 76 17.17 10.12 2.99
CA HIS A 76 16.21 10.93 2.25
C HIS A 76 15.03 10.08 1.79
N TRP A 77 15.31 8.96 1.13
CA TRP A 77 14.26 8.04 0.68
C TRP A 77 13.45 7.48 1.86
N CYS A 78 14.07 7.07 2.96
CA CYS A 78 13.38 6.59 4.15
C CYS A 78 12.39 7.62 4.73
N ARG A 79 12.71 8.92 4.66
CA ARG A 79 11.76 9.99 5.03
C ARG A 79 10.61 10.11 4.04
N LYS A 80 10.88 9.96 2.74
CA LYS A 80 9.86 9.95 1.67
C LYS A 80 8.91 8.77 1.84
N PHE A 81 9.45 7.57 2.02
CA PHE A 81 8.70 6.35 2.34
C PHE A 81 7.70 6.56 3.49
N LYS A 82 8.13 7.14 4.63
CA LYS A 82 7.22 7.41 5.76
C LYS A 82 6.04 8.31 5.40
N ARG A 83 6.25 9.33 4.56
CA ARG A 83 5.17 10.21 4.07
C ARG A 83 4.23 9.46 3.12
N SER A 84 4.79 8.67 2.22
CA SER A 84 4.03 7.83 1.30
C SER A 84 3.20 6.78 2.02
N GLU A 85 3.75 6.13 3.06
CA GLU A 85 3.01 5.16 3.88
C GLU A 85 1.78 5.82 4.50
N LYS A 86 1.95 7.03 5.08
CA LYS A 86 0.84 7.79 5.65
C LYS A 86 -0.23 8.12 4.60
N CYS A 87 0.18 8.55 3.41
CA CYS A 87 -0.73 8.86 2.30
C CYS A 87 -1.59 7.64 1.92
N VAL A 88 -0.97 6.48 1.68
CA VAL A 88 -1.70 5.26 1.29
C VAL A 88 -2.54 4.71 2.45
N ARG A 89 -2.06 4.83 3.70
CA ARG A 89 -2.84 4.45 4.89
C ARG A 89 -4.11 5.28 5.05
N GLN A 90 -4.02 6.60 4.88
CA GLN A 90 -5.19 7.48 4.95
C GLN A 90 -6.24 7.14 3.89
N TYR A 91 -5.80 6.80 2.66
CA TYR A 91 -6.68 6.29 1.62
C TYR A 91 -7.37 4.99 2.03
N SER A 92 -6.61 4.02 2.56
CA SER A 92 -7.14 2.76 3.07
C SER A 92 -8.25 2.99 4.10
N ASP A 93 -7.98 3.83 5.09
CA ASP A 93 -8.87 4.04 6.24
C ASP A 93 -10.16 4.77 5.86
N GLN A 94 -10.10 5.70 4.91
CA GLN A 94 -11.19 6.64 4.62
C GLN A 94 -11.96 6.34 3.33
N CYS A 95 -11.38 5.60 2.39
CA CYS A 95 -11.92 5.48 1.03
C CYS A 95 -12.24 4.03 0.62
N LEU A 96 -11.62 3.04 1.27
CA LEU A 96 -11.83 1.62 0.93
C LEU A 96 -12.95 0.98 1.75
N VAL A 97 -13.63 0.02 1.15
CA VAL A 97 -14.59 -0.87 1.84
C VAL A 97 -13.86 -1.87 2.74
N SER A 98 -14.59 -2.58 3.61
CA SER A 98 -14.00 -3.36 4.71
C SER A 98 -12.96 -4.39 4.26
N GLU A 99 -13.25 -5.14 3.19
CA GLU A 99 -12.37 -6.20 2.70
C GLU A 99 -11.11 -5.64 2.03
N SER A 100 -11.24 -4.71 1.08
CA SER A 100 -10.10 -4.08 0.43
C SER A 100 -9.26 -3.25 1.41
N ARG A 101 -9.89 -2.61 2.41
CA ARG A 101 -9.19 -1.96 3.53
C ARG A 101 -8.37 -2.95 4.34
N ARG A 102 -8.93 -4.11 4.68
CA ARG A 102 -8.22 -5.14 5.46
C ARG A 102 -7.02 -5.67 4.67
N THR A 103 -7.22 -6.00 3.40
CA THR A 103 -6.13 -6.49 2.53
C THR A 103 -5.03 -5.45 2.37
N LEU A 104 -5.37 -4.18 2.07
CA LEU A 104 -4.38 -3.12 1.97
C LEU A 104 -3.69 -2.83 3.31
N SER A 105 -4.38 -2.98 4.43
CA SER A 105 -3.79 -2.81 5.77
C SER A 105 -2.73 -3.87 6.07
N ILE A 106 -2.95 -5.12 5.64
CA ILE A 106 -1.96 -6.19 5.74
C ILE A 106 -0.74 -5.85 4.88
N VAL A 107 -0.94 -5.48 3.61
CA VAL A 107 0.14 -5.08 2.70
C VAL A 107 0.97 -3.93 3.27
N LEU A 108 0.31 -2.86 3.73
CA LEU A 108 0.98 -1.70 4.31
C LEU A 108 1.73 -2.06 5.59
N TYR A 109 1.19 -2.95 6.41
CA TYR A 109 1.87 -3.44 7.60
C TYR A 109 3.16 -4.20 7.24
N SER A 110 3.10 -5.14 6.29
CA SER A 110 4.25 -5.92 5.82
C SER A 110 5.35 -5.03 5.24
N ILE A 111 4.98 -4.13 4.32
CA ILE A 111 5.91 -3.16 3.74
C ILE A 111 6.52 -2.28 4.84
N SER A 112 5.70 -1.74 5.74
CA SER A 112 6.20 -0.83 6.78
C SER A 112 7.12 -1.53 7.79
N LYS A 113 6.76 -2.73 8.23
CA LYS A 113 7.60 -3.55 9.11
C LYS A 113 8.95 -3.83 8.47
N THR A 114 8.96 -4.25 7.21
CA THR A 114 10.18 -4.57 6.47
C THR A 114 11.02 -3.32 6.24
N LEU A 115 10.45 -2.24 5.71
CA LEU A 115 11.21 -1.03 5.43
C LEU A 115 11.66 -0.29 6.69
N ARG A 116 10.93 -0.34 7.81
CA ARG A 116 11.43 0.18 9.09
C ARG A 116 12.69 -0.54 9.56
N ARG A 117 12.82 -1.85 9.31
CA ARG A 117 14.04 -2.60 9.62
C ARG A 117 15.21 -2.08 8.78
N TYR A 118 15.03 -1.91 7.48
CA TYR A 118 16.07 -1.39 6.60
C TYR A 118 16.40 0.09 6.84
N CYS A 119 15.40 0.92 7.09
CA CYS A 119 15.56 2.35 7.39
C CYS A 119 16.01 2.64 8.83
N GLY A 120 15.89 1.69 9.74
CA GLY A 120 16.25 1.86 11.15
C GLY A 120 17.69 1.45 11.48
N GLN A 121 18.26 0.50 10.73
CA GLN A 121 19.55 -0.10 11.05
C GLN A 121 20.62 0.29 10.03
N THR A 122 21.72 0.90 10.48
CA THR A 122 22.83 1.31 9.59
C THR A 122 23.38 0.15 8.75
N LYS A 123 23.53 -1.04 9.34
CA LYS A 123 23.98 -2.23 8.60
C LYS A 123 23.04 -2.59 7.44
N ARG A 124 21.72 -2.56 7.66
CA ARG A 124 20.72 -2.89 6.64
C ARG A 124 20.61 -1.80 5.57
N LYS A 125 20.79 -0.52 5.92
CA LYS A 125 20.96 0.55 4.92
C LYS A 125 22.19 0.31 4.07
N GLN A 126 23.31 -0.07 4.68
CA GLN A 126 24.54 -0.36 3.96
C GLN A 126 24.37 -1.52 2.99
N GLU A 127 23.64 -2.58 3.39
CA GLU A 127 23.27 -3.69 2.50
C GLU A 127 22.46 -3.19 1.28
N LEU A 128 21.45 -2.33 1.49
CA LEU A 128 20.70 -1.72 0.38
C LEU A 128 21.57 -0.84 -0.53
N LEU A 129 22.48 -0.06 0.05
CA LEU A 129 23.40 0.77 -0.70
C LEU A 129 24.33 -0.09 -1.57
N ASN A 130 24.86 -1.18 -1.00
CA ASN A 130 25.74 -2.10 -1.70
C ASN A 130 25.01 -2.83 -2.83
N LEU A 131 23.76 -3.25 -2.62
CA LEU A 131 22.90 -3.79 -3.68
C LEU A 131 22.70 -2.77 -4.80
N SER A 132 22.38 -1.51 -4.47
CA SER A 132 22.23 -0.44 -5.45
C SER A 132 23.52 -0.22 -6.27
N HIS A 133 24.68 -0.26 -5.62
CA HIS A 133 25.97 -0.15 -6.32
C HIS A 133 26.24 -1.36 -7.22
N CYS A 134 25.90 -2.57 -6.77
CA CYS A 134 26.08 -3.79 -7.55
C CYS A 134 25.22 -3.79 -8.82
N LEU A 135 23.94 -3.43 -8.69
CA LEU A 135 23.03 -3.34 -9.82
C LEU A 135 23.49 -2.29 -10.83
N GLY A 136 23.93 -1.12 -10.33
CA GLY A 136 24.40 -0.02 -11.17
C GLY A 136 23.33 0.36 -12.20
N ASN A 137 23.66 0.26 -13.49
CA ASN A 137 22.73 0.58 -14.58
C ASN A 137 21.58 -0.44 -14.73
N ASP A 138 21.69 -1.64 -14.14
CA ASP A 138 20.62 -2.66 -14.26
C ASP A 138 19.51 -2.46 -13.23
N LEU A 139 19.59 -1.43 -12.39
CA LEU A 139 18.52 -1.06 -11.47
C LEU A 139 17.20 -0.85 -12.22
N THR A 140 17.25 -0.33 -13.45
CA THR A 140 16.06 -0.17 -14.30
C THR A 140 15.49 -1.51 -14.77
N ASN A 141 16.33 -2.52 -15.02
CA ASN A 141 15.85 -3.85 -15.40
C ASN A 141 15.11 -4.51 -14.24
N VAL A 142 15.62 -4.37 -13.02
CA VAL A 142 14.94 -4.84 -11.80
C VAL A 142 13.63 -4.07 -11.57
N SER A 143 13.63 -2.76 -11.81
CA SER A 143 12.42 -1.94 -11.76
C SER A 143 11.37 -2.36 -12.78
N GLU A 144 11.80 -2.75 -13.99
CA GLU A 144 10.88 -3.16 -15.06
C GLU A 144 10.05 -4.36 -14.62
N VAL A 145 10.65 -5.33 -13.93
CA VAL A 145 9.92 -6.50 -13.37
C VAL A 145 8.76 -6.07 -12.46
N LEU A 146 8.90 -4.97 -11.70
CA LEU A 146 7.83 -4.44 -10.85
C LEU A 146 6.76 -3.69 -11.64
N PHE A 147 7.11 -3.04 -12.75
CA PHE A 147 6.13 -2.45 -13.66
C PHE A 147 5.37 -3.53 -14.44
N GLU A 148 6.05 -4.60 -14.85
CA GLU A 148 5.41 -5.78 -15.43
C GLU A 148 4.50 -6.47 -14.43
N LEU A 149 4.87 -6.55 -13.14
CA LEU A 149 3.97 -6.99 -12.08
C LEU A 149 2.71 -6.11 -12.00
N SER A 150 2.86 -4.79 -12.09
CA SER A 150 1.69 -3.90 -12.18
C SER A 150 0.84 -4.23 -13.41
N GLY A 151 1.46 -4.48 -14.56
CA GLY A 151 0.79 -4.93 -15.79
C GLY A 151 0.02 -6.24 -15.60
N ASP A 152 0.63 -7.23 -14.95
CA ASP A 152 -0.02 -8.49 -14.62
C ASP A 152 -1.29 -8.25 -13.78
N MET A 153 -1.22 -7.39 -12.76
CA MET A 153 -2.40 -7.06 -11.94
C MET A 153 -3.48 -6.30 -12.72
N HIS A 154 -3.11 -5.46 -13.69
CA HIS A 154 -4.06 -4.83 -14.61
C HIS A 154 -4.75 -5.84 -15.52
N ALA A 155 -4.05 -6.89 -15.96
CA ALA A 155 -4.64 -7.96 -16.74
C ALA A 155 -5.60 -8.80 -15.87
N ILE A 156 -5.16 -9.17 -14.66
CA ILE A 156 -5.89 -10.06 -13.75
C ILE A 156 -7.23 -9.48 -13.32
N ARG A 157 -7.31 -8.17 -13.04
CA ARG A 157 -8.57 -7.53 -12.56
C ARG A 157 -9.77 -7.69 -13.51
N SER A 158 -9.52 -8.04 -14.77
CA SER A 158 -10.55 -8.22 -15.80
C SER A 158 -10.80 -9.68 -16.18
N ILE A 159 -10.13 -10.64 -15.52
CA ILE A 159 -10.27 -12.07 -15.83
C ILE A 159 -11.58 -12.62 -15.25
N GLU A 160 -12.23 -13.49 -16.01
CA GLU A 160 -13.38 -14.27 -15.58
C GLU A 160 -13.04 -15.78 -15.56
N PRO A 161 -13.61 -16.56 -14.62
CA PRO A 161 -14.45 -16.12 -13.50
C PRO A 161 -13.68 -15.35 -12.41
N ALA A 162 -14.34 -14.43 -11.70
CA ALA A 162 -13.72 -13.57 -10.68
C ALA A 162 -12.93 -14.34 -9.59
N ASN A 163 -13.36 -15.55 -9.22
CA ASN A 163 -12.67 -16.38 -8.23
C ASN A 163 -11.26 -16.84 -8.66
N MET A 164 -10.89 -16.71 -9.95
CA MET A 164 -9.53 -16.97 -10.43
C MET A 164 -8.57 -15.82 -10.17
N ARG A 165 -9.06 -14.62 -9.83
CA ARG A 165 -8.22 -13.42 -9.75
C ARG A 165 -7.20 -13.48 -8.61
N ILE A 166 -7.58 -13.96 -7.43
CA ILE A 166 -6.65 -14.14 -6.30
C ILE A 166 -5.58 -15.20 -6.60
N PRO A 167 -5.93 -16.44 -7.03
CA PRO A 167 -4.94 -17.41 -7.49
C PRO A 167 -3.95 -16.86 -8.51
N LEU A 168 -4.44 -16.14 -9.53
CA LEU A 168 -3.59 -15.55 -10.56
C LEU A 168 -2.74 -14.39 -10.03
N CYS A 169 -3.23 -13.60 -9.07
CA CYS A 169 -2.44 -12.57 -8.39
C CYS A 169 -1.24 -13.20 -7.66
N CYS A 170 -1.46 -14.30 -6.94
CA CYS A 170 -0.42 -15.04 -6.25
C CYS A 170 0.61 -15.61 -7.23
N CYS A 171 0.15 -16.32 -8.26
CA CYS A 171 1.05 -16.90 -9.26
C CYS A 171 1.79 -15.85 -10.10
N GLY A 172 1.12 -14.75 -10.46
CA GLY A 172 1.73 -13.64 -11.18
C GLY A 172 2.86 -13.00 -10.38
N TYR A 173 2.69 -12.85 -9.06
CA TYR A 173 3.79 -12.42 -8.21
C TYR A 173 4.94 -13.42 -8.18
N GLN A 174 4.67 -14.72 -7.98
CA GLN A 174 5.75 -15.72 -7.88
C GLN A 174 6.59 -15.75 -9.16
N ARG A 175 5.94 -15.73 -10.32
CA ARG A 175 6.62 -15.61 -11.62
C ARG A 175 7.53 -14.38 -11.69
N ARG A 176 7.09 -13.22 -11.21
CA ARG A 176 7.91 -11.98 -11.23
C ARG A 176 9.01 -12.00 -10.16
N LYS A 177 8.77 -12.62 -9.00
CA LYS A 177 9.80 -12.88 -7.99
C LYS A 177 10.93 -13.72 -8.59
N GLU A 178 10.62 -14.83 -9.25
CA GLU A 178 11.61 -15.70 -9.90
C GLU A 178 12.45 -14.93 -10.93
N VAL A 179 11.82 -14.14 -11.80
CA VAL A 179 12.54 -13.30 -12.77
C VAL A 179 13.47 -12.31 -12.07
N MET A 180 13.02 -11.66 -10.99
CA MET A 180 13.84 -10.73 -10.22
C MET A 180 15.04 -11.42 -9.55
N ILE A 181 14.85 -12.60 -8.97
CA ILE A 181 15.91 -13.38 -8.34
C ILE A 181 16.91 -13.85 -9.40
N ASN A 182 16.45 -14.38 -10.53
CA ASN A 182 17.32 -14.79 -11.64
C ASN A 182 18.18 -13.61 -12.13
N LEU A 183 17.63 -12.39 -12.26
CA LEU A 183 18.41 -11.20 -12.62
C LEU A 183 19.52 -10.91 -11.60
N LEU A 184 19.26 -11.11 -10.31
CA LEU A 184 20.26 -10.92 -9.26
C LEU A 184 21.31 -12.02 -9.25
N GLU A 185 20.95 -13.29 -9.46
CA GLU A 185 21.90 -14.40 -9.48
C GLU A 185 23.03 -14.20 -10.49
N HIS A 186 22.71 -13.64 -11.66
CA HIS A 186 23.69 -13.44 -12.73
C HIS A 186 24.70 -12.31 -12.45
N LYS A 187 24.36 -11.34 -11.59
CA LYS A 187 25.17 -10.11 -11.42
C LYS A 187 25.52 -9.77 -9.97
N CYS A 188 24.58 -9.99 -9.07
CA CYS A 188 24.59 -9.59 -7.67
C CYS A 188 24.24 -10.76 -6.75
N SER A 189 24.79 -11.94 -7.04
CA SER A 189 24.45 -13.22 -6.37
C SER A 189 24.59 -13.16 -4.84
N THR A 190 25.55 -12.39 -4.33
CA THR A 190 25.74 -12.16 -2.88
C THR A 190 24.56 -11.46 -2.19
N PHE A 191 23.63 -10.87 -2.95
CA PHE A 191 22.45 -10.17 -2.45
C PHE A 191 21.14 -10.94 -2.69
N VAL A 192 21.18 -12.16 -3.24
CA VAL A 192 19.97 -12.97 -3.51
C VAL A 192 19.19 -13.24 -2.24
N GLU A 193 19.82 -13.80 -1.20
CA GLU A 193 19.17 -14.09 0.09
C GLU A 193 18.57 -12.83 0.74
N MET A 194 19.27 -11.70 0.61
CA MET A 194 18.79 -10.41 1.09
C MET A 194 17.53 -9.98 0.34
N MET A 195 17.50 -10.14 -0.99
CA MET A 195 16.34 -9.80 -1.81
C MET A 195 15.16 -10.72 -1.51
N GLU A 196 15.39 -12.03 -1.40
CA GLU A 196 14.35 -13.00 -1.03
C GLU A 196 13.75 -12.66 0.34
N THR A 197 14.60 -12.37 1.33
CA THR A 197 14.17 -11.94 2.67
C THR A 197 13.34 -10.65 2.60
N MET A 198 13.75 -9.70 1.75
CA MET A 198 13.02 -8.45 1.56
C MET A 198 11.66 -8.67 0.90
N LEU A 199 11.61 -9.45 -0.18
CA LEU A 199 10.38 -9.79 -0.90
C LEU A 199 9.41 -10.56 0.00
N GLN A 200 9.89 -11.57 0.72
CA GLN A 200 9.11 -12.31 1.71
C GLN A 200 8.59 -11.40 2.83
N GLY A 201 9.40 -10.42 3.25
CA GLY A 201 8.97 -9.41 4.21
C GLY A 201 7.87 -8.47 3.68
N PHE A 202 7.78 -8.25 2.37
CA PHE A 202 6.74 -7.40 1.77
C PHE A 202 5.42 -8.13 1.56
N THR A 203 5.45 -9.40 1.18
CA THR A 203 4.25 -10.13 0.74
C THR A 203 3.87 -11.32 1.61
N GLY A 204 4.77 -11.82 2.46
CA GLY A 204 4.55 -13.06 3.23
C GLY A 204 3.26 -13.06 4.04
N ASP A 205 2.98 -12.00 4.81
CA ASP A 205 1.74 -11.92 5.60
C ASP A 205 0.49 -11.84 4.70
N LEU A 206 0.59 -11.21 3.52
CA LEU A 206 -0.52 -11.17 2.55
C LEU A 206 -0.75 -12.57 1.96
N PHE A 207 0.31 -13.27 1.58
CA PHE A 207 0.19 -14.56 0.91
C PHE A 207 -0.29 -15.65 1.83
N ASN A 208 0.18 -15.66 3.08
CA ASN A 208 -0.37 -16.52 4.12
C ASN A 208 -1.86 -16.23 4.36
N TYR A 209 -2.31 -15.00 4.12
CA TYR A 209 -3.71 -14.61 4.27
C TYR A 209 -4.59 -14.99 3.07
N VAL A 210 -4.12 -14.85 1.82
CA VAL A 210 -4.98 -15.02 0.61
C VAL A 210 -4.58 -16.10 -0.37
N CYS A 211 -3.32 -16.53 -0.40
CA CYS A 211 -2.81 -17.38 -1.49
C CYS A 211 -3.00 -18.87 -1.25
N GLY A 212 -3.15 -19.31 0.01
CA GLY A 212 -3.29 -20.74 0.34
C GLY A 212 -2.18 -21.56 -0.33
N ASP A 213 -2.57 -22.51 -1.17
CA ASP A 213 -1.66 -23.41 -1.89
C ASP A 213 -1.05 -22.79 -3.17
N TYR A 214 -1.41 -21.57 -3.58
CA TYR A 214 -0.81 -20.89 -4.74
C TYR A 214 0.49 -20.17 -4.32
N ASN A 215 1.47 -20.95 -3.92
CA ASN A 215 2.77 -20.49 -3.42
C ASN A 215 3.93 -21.21 -4.14
N GLU A 216 5.17 -20.96 -3.71
CA GLU A 216 6.38 -21.52 -4.33
C GLU A 216 6.56 -23.03 -4.12
N ASP A 217 5.87 -23.61 -3.12
CA ASP A 217 5.97 -25.03 -2.78
C ASP A 217 4.96 -25.90 -3.56
N SER A 218 4.15 -25.31 -4.45
CA SER A 218 3.11 -26.00 -5.21
C SER A 218 3.23 -25.77 -6.72
N ASP A 219 2.93 -26.81 -7.48
CA ASP A 219 2.82 -26.78 -8.95
C ASP A 219 1.51 -26.13 -9.46
N LYS A 220 0.57 -25.75 -8.57
CA LYS A 220 -0.73 -25.18 -8.94
C LYS A 220 -0.64 -23.99 -9.89
N CYS A 221 0.39 -23.17 -9.77
CA CYS A 221 0.59 -22.02 -10.65
C CYS A 221 0.87 -22.40 -12.11
N GLN A 222 1.52 -23.55 -12.35
CA GLN A 222 1.86 -24.02 -13.70
C GLN A 222 0.62 -24.23 -14.57
N TYR A 223 -0.51 -24.59 -13.96
CA TYR A 223 -1.76 -24.87 -14.68
C TYR A 223 -2.61 -23.64 -15.01
N ILE A 224 -2.30 -22.47 -14.40
CA ILE A 224 -3.16 -21.29 -14.51
C ILE A 224 -2.44 -20.04 -14.99
N ILE A 225 -1.11 -19.98 -14.90
CA ILE A 225 -0.31 -18.78 -15.18
C ILE A 225 -0.51 -18.22 -16.60
N ASP A 226 -0.74 -19.09 -17.59
CA ASP A 226 -0.95 -18.71 -19.00
C ASP A 226 -2.26 -17.92 -19.25
N LYS A 227 -3.13 -17.87 -18.24
CA LYS A 227 -4.32 -17.00 -18.25
C LYS A 227 -3.94 -15.53 -18.08
N ILE A 228 -2.79 -15.21 -17.48
CA ILE A 228 -2.27 -13.84 -17.39
C ILE A 228 -1.69 -13.45 -18.74
N LYS A 229 -2.49 -12.75 -19.57
CA LYS A 229 -2.01 -12.23 -20.85
C LYS A 229 -1.13 -11.00 -20.64
N PRO A 230 -0.09 -10.78 -21.48
CA PRO A 230 0.73 -9.58 -21.42
C PRO A 230 -0.14 -8.32 -21.50
N TRP A 231 0.12 -7.37 -20.60
CA TRP A 231 -0.57 -6.09 -20.62
C TRP A 231 0.03 -5.19 -21.70
N THR A 232 -0.74 -4.88 -22.75
CA THR A 232 -0.28 -4.11 -23.91
C THR A 232 -0.71 -2.65 -23.90
N LYS A 233 -1.55 -2.24 -22.94
CA LYS A 233 -2.05 -0.87 -22.81
C LYS A 233 -1.12 -0.06 -21.89
N PRO A 234 -1.15 1.28 -21.95
CA PRO A 234 -0.53 2.09 -20.90
C PRO A 234 -1.07 1.70 -19.52
N LEU A 235 -0.19 1.64 -18.52
CA LEU A 235 -0.59 1.39 -17.14
C LEU A 235 -1.47 2.54 -16.65
N GLU A 236 -2.64 2.20 -16.12
CA GLU A 236 -3.50 3.17 -15.42
C GLU A 236 -2.84 3.56 -14.10
N TRP A 237 -2.28 2.58 -13.40
CA TRP A 237 -1.57 2.71 -12.13
C TRP A 237 -0.14 2.20 -12.28
N LYS A 238 0.84 3.03 -11.91
CA LYS A 238 2.24 2.61 -11.96
C LYS A 238 2.58 1.63 -10.85
N SER A 239 1.97 1.79 -9.67
CA SER A 239 2.09 0.83 -8.57
C SER A 239 1.12 -0.33 -8.75
N PHE A 240 1.56 -1.55 -8.42
CA PHE A 240 0.69 -2.72 -8.38
C PHE A 240 -0.37 -2.66 -7.25
N ILE A 241 -0.23 -1.74 -6.28
CA ILE A 241 -1.11 -1.67 -5.09
C ILE A 241 -2.56 -1.37 -5.47
N LEU A 242 -2.82 -0.40 -6.34
CA LEU A 242 -4.20 -0.05 -6.73
C LEU A 242 -4.88 -1.14 -7.58
N PRO A 243 -4.22 -1.77 -8.57
CA PRO A 243 -4.72 -2.97 -9.23
C PRO A 243 -5.09 -4.07 -8.24
N VAL A 244 -4.27 -4.36 -7.23
CA VAL A 244 -4.57 -5.38 -6.21
C VAL A 244 -5.80 -5.00 -5.40
N VAL A 245 -5.94 -3.73 -5.00
CA VAL A 245 -7.17 -3.23 -4.35
C VAL A 245 -8.39 -3.46 -5.24
N GLN A 246 -8.30 -3.14 -6.53
CA GLN A 246 -9.39 -3.34 -7.48
C GLN A 246 -9.73 -4.82 -7.70
N ILE A 247 -8.73 -5.70 -7.70
CA ILE A 247 -8.95 -7.15 -7.75
C ILE A 247 -9.81 -7.58 -6.57
N VAL A 248 -9.43 -7.20 -5.35
CA VAL A 248 -10.15 -7.56 -4.12
C VAL A 248 -11.58 -7.00 -4.10
N GLU A 249 -11.79 -5.76 -4.54
CA GLU A 249 -13.12 -5.14 -4.61
C GLU A 249 -14.05 -5.76 -5.66
N SER A 250 -13.49 -6.58 -6.55
CA SER A 250 -14.20 -7.17 -7.69
C SER A 250 -14.50 -8.66 -7.53
N LEU A 251 -14.14 -9.25 -6.39
CA LEU A 251 -14.48 -10.63 -6.03
C LEU A 251 -15.94 -10.76 -5.62
#